data_AF-A0AAU6EIF6-F1
#
_entry.id   AF-A0AAU6EIF6-F1
#
_cell.length_a   1.000
_cell.length_b   1.000
_cell.length_c   1.000
_cell.angle_alpha   90.00
_cell.angle_beta   90.00
_cell.angle_gamma   90.00
#
_symmetry.space_group_name_H-M   'P 1'
#
loop_
_entity.id
_entity.type
_entity.pdbx_description
1 polymer ?
#
loop_
_entity_poly.entity_id
_entity_poly.type
_entity_poly.pdbx_seq_one_letter_code
_entity_poly.pdbx_strand_id
1 'polypeptide(L)'
;MRDGSSTHPEPTSPNTTIPGWRLILSDAGRLWASREKPFSPAATQAGAERTVDADNLEALRAETDRQEDFAREAEERAAREQETREAPAPEGREEETPEREQAGQVTS
;
A
#
# COMPACT_ATOMS: atom_id res chain seq x y z
N MET A 1 34.12 14.55 -28.56
CA MET A 1 34.76 13.41 -27.87
C MET A 1 34.14 13.32 -26.48
N ARG A 2 33.18 12.40 -26.32
CA ARG A 2 32.58 12.06 -25.03
C ARG A 2 33.22 10.77 -24.58
N ASP A 3 34.01 10.82 -23.51
CA ASP A 3 34.34 9.63 -22.72
C ASP A 3 34.38 10.05 -21.25
N GLY A 4 33.19 10.27 -20.70
CA GLY A 4 32.96 10.29 -19.26
C GLY A 4 32.68 8.87 -18.80
N SER A 5 33.65 7.96 -18.92
CA SER A 5 33.59 6.65 -18.26
C SER A 5 33.89 6.86 -16.78
N SER A 6 32.89 7.26 -16.02
CA SER A 6 32.89 7.05 -14.58
C SER A 6 32.66 5.56 -14.36
N THR A 7 33.75 4.80 -14.33
CA THR A 7 33.80 3.49 -13.70
C THR A 7 33.48 3.68 -12.22
N HIS A 8 32.19 3.64 -11.88
CA HIS A 8 31.77 3.42 -10.50
C HIS A 8 32.27 2.03 -10.13
N PRO A 9 33.17 1.86 -9.13
CA PRO A 9 33.49 0.53 -8.66
C PRO A 9 32.20 -0.05 -8.08
N GLU A 10 31.63 -1.09 -8.68
CA GLU A 10 30.56 -1.86 -8.04
C GLU A 10 31.15 -2.42 -6.73
N PRO A 11 30.69 -1.97 -5.55
CA PRO A 11 31.10 -2.60 -4.33
C PRO A 11 30.45 -3.98 -4.31
N THR A 12 31.24 -5.01 -4.58
CA THR A 12 30.86 -6.40 -4.33
C THR A 12 30.83 -6.61 -2.82
N SER A 13 29.85 -6.01 -2.15
CA SER A 13 29.68 -6.09 -0.70
C SER A 13 28.76 -7.26 -0.36
N PRO A 14 29.20 -8.21 0.49
CA PRO A 14 28.43 -9.38 0.85
C PRO A 14 27.17 -8.97 1.62
N ASN A 15 26.00 -9.19 1.02
CA ASN A 15 24.68 -9.13 1.67
C ASN A 15 24.32 -7.79 2.35
N THR A 16 24.66 -6.66 1.72
CA THR A 16 24.18 -5.33 2.11
C THR A 16 22.86 -4.93 1.44
N THR A 17 22.20 -5.85 0.74
CA THR A 17 20.99 -5.56 -0.03
C THR A 17 19.73 -5.80 0.78
N ILE A 18 18.79 -4.85 0.70
CA ILE A 18 17.43 -4.95 1.20
C ILE A 18 16.51 -5.03 -0.03
N PRO A 19 15.76 -6.12 -0.27
CA PRO A 19 14.95 -6.27 -1.48
C PRO A 19 13.94 -5.13 -1.66
N GLY A 20 13.94 -4.45 -2.81
CA GLY A 20 13.03 -3.33 -3.09
C GLY A 20 13.45 -2.00 -2.49
N TRP A 21 14.61 -1.94 -1.82
CA TRP A 21 15.14 -0.75 -1.17
C TRP A 21 16.56 -0.44 -1.64
N ARG A 22 16.79 0.83 -1.96
CA ARG A 22 18.11 1.37 -2.28
C ARG A 22 18.81 1.79 -0.98
N LEU A 23 19.89 1.12 -0.63
CA LEU A 23 20.77 1.49 0.48
C LEU A 23 21.64 2.69 0.10
N ILE A 24 21.76 3.64 1.01
CA ILE A 24 22.56 4.87 0.88
C ILE A 24 23.39 5.00 2.16
N LEU A 25 24.71 4.96 2.03
CA LEU A 25 25.64 5.21 3.13
C LEU A 25 25.98 6.70 3.18
N SER A 26 25.73 7.34 4.31
CA SER A 26 26.28 8.67 4.61
C SER A 26 27.74 8.55 5.03
N ASP A 27 28.57 9.53 4.67
CA ASP A 27 29.97 9.64 5.11
C ASP A 27 30.12 9.77 6.63
N ALA A 28 29.07 10.25 7.31
CA ALA A 28 28.99 10.35 8.77
C ALA A 28 28.67 9.03 9.47
N GLY A 29 28.60 7.91 8.75
CA GLY A 29 28.30 6.58 9.30
C GLY A 29 26.82 6.27 9.51
N ARG A 30 25.91 7.17 9.08
CA ARG A 30 24.46 6.91 9.08
C ARG A 30 24.05 6.11 7.85
N LEU A 31 23.14 5.16 8.02
CA LEU A 31 22.62 4.34 6.92
C LEU A 31 21.18 4.72 6.61
N TRP A 32 20.90 5.02 5.35
CA TRP A 32 19.55 5.32 4.89
C TRP A 32 19.12 4.27 3.88
N ALA A 33 17.83 3.94 3.85
CA ALA A 33 17.22 3.13 2.80
C ALA A 33 16.06 3.90 2.19
N SER A 34 15.97 3.90 0.86
CA SER A 34 14.82 4.47 0.15
C SER A 34 14.18 3.44 -0.76
N ARG A 35 12.86 3.26 -0.65
CA ARG A 35 12.12 2.27 -1.44
C ARG A 35 12.13 2.63 -2.92
N GLU A 36 12.42 1.63 -3.75
CA GLU A 36 12.52 1.78 -5.21
C GLU A 36 11.19 2.16 -5.84
N LYS A 37 10.10 1.53 -5.38
CA LYS A 37 8.73 1.83 -5.82
C LYS A 37 7.99 2.62 -4.74
N PRO A 38 7.18 3.63 -5.13
CA PRO A 38 6.36 4.33 -4.17
C PRO A 38 5.38 3.38 -3.48
N PHE A 39 5.04 3.68 -2.23
CA PHE A 39 3.93 3.03 -1.54
C PHE A 39 2.59 3.38 -2.20
N SER A 40 1.60 2.51 -2.02
CA SER A 40 0.23 2.82 -2.44
C SER A 40 -0.31 4.04 -1.65
N PRO A 41 -1.36 4.72 -2.16
CA PRO A 41 -1.99 5.81 -1.43
C PRO A 41 -2.52 5.39 -0.06
N ALA A 42 -2.99 4.15 0.09
CA ALA A 42 -3.45 3.59 1.37
C ALA A 42 -2.30 3.44 2.36
N ALA A 43 -1.18 2.84 1.93
CA ALA A 43 0.03 2.69 2.73
C ALA A 43 0.62 4.05 3.16
N THR A 44 0.67 5.02 2.25
CA THR A 44 1.14 6.38 2.58
C THR A 44 0.23 7.05 3.62
N GLN A 45 -1.10 6.89 3.50
CA GLN A 45 -2.05 7.42 4.49
C GLN A 45 -1.96 6.71 5.84
N ALA A 46 -1.58 5.44 5.86
CA ALA A 46 -1.32 4.68 7.07
C ALA A 46 0.00 5.08 7.77
N GLY A 47 0.83 5.92 7.12
CA GLY A 47 2.07 6.42 7.67
C GLY A 47 3.33 5.67 7.21
N ALA A 48 3.24 4.83 6.17
CA ALA A 48 4.41 4.13 5.64
C ALA A 48 5.43 5.12 5.06
N GLU A 49 6.65 5.11 5.60
CA GLU A 49 7.72 6.01 5.22
C GLU A 49 8.59 5.42 4.11
N ARG A 50 8.67 6.12 2.97
CA ARG A 50 9.43 5.67 1.81
C ARG A 50 10.95 5.69 2.03
N THR A 51 11.42 6.50 2.96
CA THR A 51 12.83 6.66 3.28
C THR A 51 12.99 6.57 4.77
N VAL A 52 13.86 5.68 5.23
CA VAL A 52 14.13 5.45 6.66
C VAL A 52 15.64 5.49 6.91
N ASP A 53 16.03 5.90 8.11
CA ASP A 53 17.42 5.87 8.57
C ASP A 53 17.62 4.96 9.78
N ALA A 54 18.84 4.44 9.92
CA ALA A 54 19.25 3.68 11.08
C ALA A 54 20.77 3.74 11.28
N ASP A 55 21.21 3.40 12.49
CA ASP A 55 22.63 3.41 12.87
C ASP A 55 23.41 2.20 12.34
N ASN A 56 22.74 1.12 11.95
CA ASN A 56 23.36 -0.10 11.43
C ASN A 56 22.42 -0.88 10.49
N LEU A 57 22.98 -1.81 9.71
CA LEU A 57 22.24 -2.50 8.66
C LEU A 57 21.12 -3.40 9.20
N GLU A 58 21.30 -3.99 10.39
CA GLU A 58 20.28 -4.82 11.04
C GLU A 58 19.07 -3.97 11.44
N ALA A 59 19.32 -2.83 12.08
CA ALA A 59 18.28 -1.86 12.42
C ALA A 59 17.59 -1.32 11.16
N LEU A 60 18.35 -1.06 10.09
CA LEU A 60 17.78 -0.59 8.83
C LEU A 60 16.88 -1.65 8.18
N ARG A 61 17.29 -2.92 8.19
CA ARG A 61 16.46 -4.05 7.71
C ARG A 61 15.16 -4.15 8.51
N ALA A 62 15.25 -4.13 9.83
CA ALA A 62 14.09 -4.18 10.70
C ALA A 62 13.14 -3.01 10.45
N GLU A 63 13.67 -1.82 10.21
CA GLU A 63 12.86 -0.64 9.93
C GLU A 63 12.19 -0.74 8.54
N THR A 64 12.91 -1.16 7.51
CA THR A 64 12.30 -1.39 6.18
C THR A 64 11.21 -2.46 6.22
N ASP A 65 11.40 -3.54 7.00
CA ASP A 65 10.39 -4.59 7.16
C ASP A 65 9.12 -4.05 7.84
N ARG A 66 9.26 -3.19 8.87
CA ARG A 66 8.11 -2.51 9.49
C ARG A 66 7.35 -1.65 8.50
N GLN A 67 8.03 -0.90 7.64
CA GLN A 67 7.39 -0.06 6.63
C GLN A 67 6.63 -0.91 5.59
N GLU A 68 7.18 -2.07 5.19
CA GLU A 68 6.47 -3.01 4.30
C GLU A 68 5.27 -3.67 4.99
N ASP A 69 5.37 -4.00 6.27
CA ASP A 69 4.25 -4.55 7.04
C ASP A 69 3.10 -3.53 7.16
N PHE A 70 3.41 -2.27 7.49
CA PHE A 70 2.41 -1.19 7.46
C PHE A 70 1.75 -1.05 6.10
N ALA A 71 2.54 -1.12 5.03
CA ALA A 71 2.01 -1.03 3.68
C ALA A 71 1.07 -2.20 3.34
N ARG A 72 1.46 -3.43 3.68
CA ARG A 72 0.63 -4.62 3.46
C ARG A 72 -0.69 -4.53 4.21
N GLU A 73 -0.66 -4.22 5.49
CA GLU A 73 -1.89 -4.12 6.30
C GLU A 73 -2.84 -3.04 5.79
N ALA A 74 -2.29 -1.89 5.37
CA ALA A 74 -3.07 -0.81 4.79
C ALA A 74 -3.73 -1.21 3.45
N GLU A 75 -3.00 -1.94 2.61
CA GLU A 75 -3.50 -2.44 1.33
C GLU A 75 -4.59 -3.50 1.52
N GLU A 76 -4.41 -4.44 2.45
CA GLU A 76 -5.42 -5.44 2.78
C GLU A 76 -6.70 -4.81 3.33
N ARG A 77 -6.56 -3.80 4.19
CA ARG A 77 -7.71 -3.04 4.68
C ARG A 77 -8.43 -2.31 3.54
N ALA A 78 -7.69 -1.62 2.67
CA ALA A 78 -8.27 -0.91 1.54
C ALA A 78 -8.95 -1.86 0.55
N ALA A 79 -8.44 -3.09 0.37
CA ALA A 79 -9.07 -4.10 -0.47
C ALA A 79 -10.42 -4.58 0.11
N ARG A 80 -10.49 -4.83 1.43
CA ARG A 80 -11.75 -5.20 2.12
C ARG A 80 -12.80 -4.09 2.06
N GLU A 81 -12.36 -2.84 2.21
CA GLU A 81 -13.24 -1.67 2.10
C GLU A 81 -13.76 -1.47 0.66
N GLN A 82 -12.94 -1.78 -0.35
CA GLN A 82 -13.36 -1.75 -1.77
C GLN A 82 -14.36 -2.87 -2.10
N GLU A 83 -14.10 -4.11 -1.66
CA GLU A 83 -15.03 -5.24 -1.88
C GLU A 83 -16.42 -4.97 -1.27
N THR A 84 -16.46 -4.33 -0.10
CA THR A 84 -17.73 -3.92 0.54
C THR A 84 -18.48 -2.85 -0.27
N ARG A 85 -17.74 -1.98 -0.96
CA ARG A 85 -18.29 -0.87 -1.74
C ARG A 85 -18.66 -1.27 -3.18
N GLU A 86 -18.04 -2.31 -3.72
CA GLU A 86 -18.33 -2.91 -5.01
C GLU A 86 -19.42 -4.00 -4.96
N ALA A 87 -19.92 -4.34 -3.77
CA ALA A 87 -21.15 -5.12 -3.66
C ALA A 87 -22.27 -4.38 -4.43
N PRO A 88 -22.88 -4.98 -5.46
CA PRO A 88 -23.96 -4.33 -6.17
C PRO A 88 -25.05 -4.04 -5.14
N ALA A 89 -25.52 -2.79 -5.12
CA ALA A 89 -26.78 -2.46 -4.48
C ALA A 89 -27.80 -3.55 -4.87
N PRO A 90 -28.64 -4.05 -3.96
CA PRO A 90 -29.74 -4.92 -4.36
C PRO A 90 -30.62 -4.11 -5.32
N GLU A 91 -30.37 -4.23 -6.62
CA GLU A 91 -31.23 -3.75 -7.67
C GLU A 91 -32.56 -4.49 -7.51
N GLY A 92 -33.64 -3.73 -7.35
CA GLY A 92 -34.98 -4.26 -7.40
C GLY A 92 -35.47 -4.92 -6.11
N ARG A 93 -35.72 -4.12 -5.07
CA ARG A 93 -37.03 -4.27 -4.43
C ARG A 93 -37.91 -3.21 -5.06
N GLU A 94 -38.44 -3.55 -6.23
CA GLU A 94 -39.66 -2.93 -6.75
C GLU A 94 -40.68 -3.12 -5.62
N GLU A 95 -40.87 -2.08 -4.81
CA GLU A 95 -42.03 -2.02 -3.94
C GLU A 95 -43.22 -1.96 -4.88
N GLU A 96 -43.78 -3.15 -5.16
CA GLU A 96 -45.14 -3.33 -5.64
C GLU A 96 -46.02 -2.37 -4.84
N THR A 97 -46.38 -1.26 -5.46
CA THR A 97 -47.52 -0.44 -5.07
C THR A 97 -48.70 -1.40 -4.88
N PRO A 98 -49.30 -1.53 -3.68
CA PRO A 98 -50.57 -2.22 -3.59
C PRO A 98 -51.58 -1.35 -4.34
N GLU A 99 -51.84 -1.78 -5.58
CA GLU A 99 -52.88 -1.27 -6.45
C GLU A 99 -54.19 -1.26 -5.66
N ARG A 100 -54.68 -0.05 -5.42
CA ARG A 100 -56.06 0.16 -5.01
C ARG A 100 -56.92 -0.33 -6.16
N GLU A 101 -57.55 -1.49 -6.02
CA GLU A 101 -58.91 -1.77 -6.49
C GLU A 101 -59.25 -3.26 -6.26
N GLN A 102 -60.01 -3.56 -5.22
CA GLN A 102 -61.09 -4.52 -5.35
C GLN A 102 -62.32 -3.97 -4.64
N ALA A 103 -63.21 -3.46 -5.48
CA ALA A 103 -64.57 -3.11 -5.15
C ALA A 103 -65.34 -4.33 -4.63
N GLY A 104 -66.15 -4.08 -3.59
CA GLY A 104 -67.42 -4.75 -3.35
C GLY A 104 -67.37 -6.19 -2.81
N GLN A 105 -67.67 -6.34 -1.52
CA GLN A 105 -68.69 -7.30 -1.10
C GLN A 105 -69.51 -6.75 0.08
N VAL A 106 -70.78 -6.51 -0.22
CA VAL A 106 -71.92 -6.34 0.68
C VAL A 106 -72.41 -7.73 1.11
N THR A 107 -72.35 -8.04 2.41
CA THR A 107 -73.12 -9.08 3.12
C THR A 107 -72.64 -9.06 4.58
N SER A 108 -73.43 -9.00 5.65
CA SER A 108 -74.88 -9.01 5.92
C SER A 108 -75.12 -8.25 7.23
#